data_AF-A0A3P7CUE6-F1
#
_entry.id   AF-A0A3P7CUE6-F1
#
_cell.length_a   1.000
_cell.length_b   1.000
_cell.length_c   1.000
_cell.angle_alpha   90.00
_cell.angle_beta   90.00
_cell.angle_gamma   90.00
#
_symmetry.space_group_name_H-M   'P 1'
#
loop_
_entity.id
_entity.type
_entity.pdbx_description
1 polymer ?
#
loop_
_entity_poly.entity_id
_entity_poly.type
_entity_poly.pdbx_seq_one_letter_code
_entity_poly.pdbx_strand_id
1 'polypeptide(L)'
;MVIRPDSGQPEKIVVDVLNILGEKFGYEFNSKGYKVLPPYLRLIQGDGVNLESLDKVLNSVKKAGWSTVNVSFGSGGALVQRLNRDTQKCAFKCSHAVVNGKQARALSHHF
;
A
#
# COMPACT_ATOMS: atom_id res chain seq x y z
N MET A 1 2.06 2.37 -22.78
CA MET A 1 3.32 1.90 -22.17
C MET A 1 3.24 2.10 -20.66
N VAL A 2 3.67 1.11 -19.88
CA VAL A 2 3.77 1.20 -18.42
C VAL A 2 5.24 1.03 -18.04
N ILE A 3 5.81 2.01 -17.37
CA ILE A 3 7.20 1.97 -16.91
C ILE A 3 7.23 1.33 -15.53
N ARG A 4 8.13 0.34 -15.33
CA ARG A 4 8.35 -0.32 -14.05
C ARG A 4 9.80 -0.13 -13.58
N PRO A 5 10.09 0.84 -12.70
CA PRO A 5 11.35 0.86 -11.98
C PRO A 5 11.45 -0.36 -11.06
N ASP A 6 12.63 -0.97 -10.99
CA ASP A 6 12.84 -2.27 -10.34
C ASP A 6 13.83 -2.19 -9.15
N SER A 7 14.34 -1.01 -8.82
CA SER A 7 15.30 -0.81 -7.73
C SER A 7 15.33 0.64 -7.21
N GLY A 8 15.77 0.83 -5.97
CA GLY A 8 15.96 2.14 -5.33
C GLY A 8 14.90 2.44 -4.26
N GLN A 9 14.99 3.62 -3.61
CA GLN A 9 13.98 4.04 -2.63
C GLN A 9 12.67 4.41 -3.35
N PRO A 10 11.55 3.69 -3.10
CA PRO A 10 10.29 3.88 -3.84
C PRO A 10 9.80 5.33 -3.87
N GLU A 11 9.90 6.04 -2.74
CA GLU A 11 9.41 7.41 -2.58
C GLU A 11 10.19 8.43 -3.42
N LYS A 12 11.44 8.12 -3.76
CA LYS A 12 12.30 8.98 -4.59
C LYS A 12 12.20 8.57 -6.05
N ILE A 13 12.34 7.27 -6.35
CA ILE A 13 12.40 6.78 -7.73
C ILE A 13 11.11 7.06 -8.49
N VAL A 14 9.95 6.94 -7.83
CA VAL A 14 8.64 7.22 -8.45
C VAL A 14 8.56 8.69 -8.87
N VAL A 15 8.98 9.63 -8.03
CA VAL A 15 8.96 11.06 -8.34
C VAL A 15 9.96 11.41 -9.42
N ASP A 16 11.19 10.87 -9.34
CA ASP A 16 12.24 11.10 -10.33
C ASP A 16 11.78 10.65 -11.73
N VAL A 17 11.18 9.46 -11.84
CA VAL A 17 10.66 8.95 -13.11
C VAL A 17 9.48 9.79 -13.61
N LEU A 18 8.55 10.19 -12.74
CA LEU A 18 7.45 11.07 -13.14
C LEU A 18 7.96 12.41 -13.69
N ASN A 19 8.97 13.01 -13.05
CA ASN A 19 9.60 14.24 -13.54
C ASN A 19 10.25 14.04 -14.91
N ILE A 20 11.05 12.99 -15.09
CA ILE A 20 11.68 12.67 -16.38
C ILE A 20 10.61 12.47 -17.48
N LEU A 21 9.55 11.72 -17.19
CA LEU A 21 8.47 11.50 -18.15
C LEU A 21 7.72 12.80 -18.47
N GLY A 22 7.46 13.64 -17.45
CA GLY A 22 6.84 14.95 -17.63
C GLY A 22 7.67 15.90 -18.48
N GLU A 23 8.99 15.91 -18.29
CA GLU A 23 9.91 16.72 -19.10
C GLU A 23 9.99 16.25 -20.55
N LYS A 24 9.94 14.93 -20.79
CA LYS A 24 10.10 14.35 -22.13
C LYS A 24 8.81 14.27 -22.94
N PHE A 25 7.67 14.05 -22.29
CA PHE A 25 6.39 13.78 -22.95
C PHE A 25 5.30 14.81 -22.63
N GLY A 26 5.59 15.75 -21.73
CA GLY A 26 4.60 16.73 -21.25
C GLY A 26 3.63 16.14 -20.22
N TYR A 27 2.73 16.99 -19.75
CA TYR A 27 1.65 16.66 -18.82
C TYR A 27 0.53 17.70 -18.91
N GLU A 28 -0.65 17.34 -18.43
CA GLU A 28 -1.78 18.26 -18.23
C GLU A 28 -2.10 18.37 -16.74
N PHE A 29 -2.80 19.43 -16.34
CA PHE A 29 -3.33 19.53 -14.98
C PHE A 29 -4.76 18.98 -14.94
N ASN A 30 -5.06 18.14 -13.96
CA ASN A 30 -6.44 17.75 -13.68
C ASN A 30 -7.20 18.86 -12.94
N SER A 31 -8.51 18.66 -12.73
CA SER A 31 -9.37 19.60 -12.00
C SER A 31 -8.96 19.88 -10.54
N LYS A 32 -8.03 19.10 -9.98
CA LYS A 32 -7.49 19.27 -8.63
C LYS A 32 -6.12 19.96 -8.62
N GLY A 33 -5.60 20.39 -9.78
CA GLY A 33 -4.31 21.08 -9.89
C GLY A 33 -3.08 20.16 -9.85
N TYR A 34 -3.24 18.86 -10.13
CA TYR A 34 -2.13 17.92 -10.17
C TYR A 34 -1.76 17.53 -11.60
N LYS A 35 -0.46 17.35 -11.85
CA LYS A 35 0.10 16.93 -13.14
C LYS A 35 -0.31 15.49 -13.48
N VAL A 36 -0.75 15.27 -14.71
CA VAL A 36 -1.18 13.99 -15.27
C VAL A 36 -0.42 13.74 -16.57
N LEU A 37 0.23 12.59 -16.66
CA LEU A 37 0.92 12.16 -17.87
C LEU A 37 -0.09 11.83 -18.98
N PRO A 38 0.31 11.94 -20.26
CA PRO A 38 -0.51 11.51 -21.40
C PRO A 38 -1.08 10.09 -21.18
N PRO A 39 -2.29 9.80 -21.68
CA PRO A 39 -3.03 8.58 -21.34
C PRO A 39 -2.29 7.28 -21.73
N TYR A 40 -1.37 7.34 -22.67
CA TYR A 40 -0.55 6.21 -23.10
C TYR A 40 0.71 5.96 -22.24
N LEU A 41 0.95 6.75 -21.19
CA LEU A 41 2.08 6.61 -20.25
C LEU A 41 1.61 6.47 -18.80
N ARG A 42 2.04 5.41 -18.11
CA ARG A 42 1.82 5.21 -16.68
C ARG A 42 3.06 4.61 -16.02
N LEU A 43 3.11 4.67 -14.69
CA LEU A 43 4.13 4.06 -13.86
C LEU A 43 3.52 2.94 -13.00
N ILE A 44 4.25 1.85 -12.80
CA ILE A 44 3.95 0.85 -11.77
C ILE A 44 5.16 0.64 -10.87
N GLN A 45 5.01 0.87 -9.56
CA GLN A 45 6.03 0.52 -8.56
C GLN A 45 5.71 -0.87 -8.02
N GLY A 46 6.60 -1.84 -8.27
CA GLY A 46 6.44 -3.23 -7.79
C GLY A 46 7.40 -3.61 -6.66
N ASP A 47 8.52 -2.90 -6.54
CA ASP A 47 9.56 -3.21 -5.57
C ASP A 47 9.32 -2.48 -4.24
N GLY A 48 9.58 -3.18 -3.13
CA GLY A 48 9.49 -2.63 -1.77
C GLY A 48 8.11 -2.14 -1.32
N VAL A 49 7.02 -2.48 -2.03
CA VAL A 49 5.66 -2.00 -1.71
C VAL A 49 5.05 -2.76 -0.53
N ASN A 50 4.75 -2.04 0.53
CA ASN A 50 3.96 -2.45 1.70
C ASN A 50 3.11 -1.26 2.19
N LEU A 51 2.34 -1.43 3.25
CA LEU A 51 1.45 -0.37 3.75
C LEU A 51 2.20 0.91 4.15
N GLU A 52 3.37 0.79 4.77
CA GLU A 52 4.18 1.93 5.21
C GLU A 52 4.86 2.65 4.04
N SER A 53 5.40 1.90 3.07
CA SER A 53 6.05 2.49 1.90
C SER A 53 5.04 3.12 0.94
N LEU A 54 3.83 2.57 0.85
CA LEU A 54 2.75 3.14 0.05
C LEU A 54 2.41 4.58 0.49
N ASP A 55 2.25 4.80 1.79
CA ASP A 55 1.97 6.15 2.32
C ASP A 55 3.10 7.13 2.02
N LYS A 56 4.36 6.71 2.20
CA LYS A 56 5.54 7.54 1.87
C LYS A 56 5.56 7.92 0.38
N VAL A 57 5.33 6.97 -0.52
CA VAL A 57 5.32 7.24 -1.97
C VAL A 57 4.19 8.18 -2.34
N LEU A 58 2.97 7.94 -1.88
CA LEU A 58 1.82 8.79 -2.18
C LEU A 58 2.02 10.22 -1.69
N ASN A 59 2.61 10.39 -0.50
CA ASN A 59 2.95 11.71 0.03
C ASN A 59 4.03 12.41 -0.82
N SER A 60 5.07 11.69 -1.27
CA SER A 60 6.08 12.25 -2.16
C SER A 60 5.51 12.66 -3.53
N VAL A 61 4.67 11.82 -4.13
CA VAL A 61 3.97 12.12 -5.40
C VAL A 61 3.11 13.38 -5.25
N LYS A 62 2.32 13.46 -4.17
CA LYS A 62 1.47 14.62 -3.88
C LYS A 62 2.30 15.89 -3.67
N LYS A 63 3.38 15.83 -2.89
CA LYS A 63 4.29 16.96 -2.63
C LYS A 63 4.98 17.45 -3.89
N ALA A 64 5.28 16.55 -4.84
CA ALA A 64 5.85 16.89 -6.13
C ALA A 64 4.82 17.45 -7.14
N GLY A 65 3.55 17.57 -6.74
CA GLY A 65 2.47 18.11 -7.58
C GLY A 65 1.96 17.13 -8.63
N TRP A 66 2.30 15.84 -8.53
CA TRP A 66 1.83 14.80 -9.45
C TRP A 66 0.53 14.17 -8.96
N SER A 67 -0.31 13.78 -9.91
CA SER A 67 -1.52 13.04 -9.61
C SER A 67 -1.20 11.57 -9.37
N THR A 68 -1.85 10.98 -8.36
CA THR A 68 -1.72 9.55 -8.07
C THR A 68 -2.29 8.67 -9.18
N VAL A 69 -3.09 9.21 -10.11
CA VAL A 69 -3.58 8.46 -11.29
C VAL A 69 -2.46 8.00 -12.22
N ASN A 70 -1.26 8.59 -12.12
CA ASN A 70 -0.11 8.21 -12.92
C ASN A 70 0.57 6.94 -12.40
N VAL A 71 0.29 6.51 -11.16
CA VAL A 71 1.04 5.47 -10.45
C VAL A 71 0.13 4.35 -10.01
N SER A 72 0.48 3.12 -10.37
CA SER A 72 -0.07 1.89 -9.81
C SER A 72 0.97 1.19 -8.93
N PHE A 73 0.51 0.31 -8.03
CA PHE A 73 1.39 -0.39 -7.10
C PHE A 73 1.17 -1.89 -7.20
N GLY A 74 2.25 -2.65 -7.33
CA GLY A 74 2.26 -4.10 -7.20
C GLY A 74 2.92 -4.49 -5.88
N SER A 75 2.31 -5.41 -5.13
CA SER A 75 2.92 -5.96 -3.91
C SER A 75 2.79 -7.47 -3.91
N GLY A 76 3.92 -8.16 -3.77
CA GLY A 76 3.99 -9.62 -3.69
C GLY A 76 3.93 -10.12 -2.26
N GLY A 77 5.03 -10.68 -1.75
CA GLY A 77 5.10 -11.29 -0.42
C GLY A 77 4.72 -10.35 0.73
N ALA A 78 4.91 -9.03 0.59
CA ALA A 78 4.44 -8.09 1.62
C ALA A 78 2.91 -8.06 1.76
N LEU A 79 2.17 -8.27 0.67
CA LEU A 79 0.71 -8.30 0.68
C LEU A 79 0.17 -9.65 1.16
N VAL A 80 0.79 -10.75 0.72
CA VAL A 80 0.21 -12.10 0.89
C VAL A 80 0.95 -13.01 1.87
N GLN A 81 2.17 -12.68 2.29
CA GLN A 81 3.02 -13.52 3.15
C GLN A 81 3.51 -12.83 4.44
N ARG A 82 3.59 -11.50 4.49
CA ARG A 82 4.02 -10.75 5.69
C ARG A 82 2.86 -10.44 6.65
N LEU A 83 1.92 -11.37 6.77
CA LEU A 83 0.81 -11.31 7.72
C LEU A 83 0.94 -12.50 8.68
N ASN A 84 0.66 -12.28 9.96
CA ASN A 84 0.65 -13.35 10.96
C ASN A 84 -0.68 -13.37 11.71
N ARG A 85 -0.88 -14.41 12.53
CA ARG A 85 -2.09 -14.59 13.36
C ARG A 85 -2.43 -13.32 14.16
N ASP A 86 -1.43 -12.67 14.70
CA ASP A 86 -1.59 -11.52 15.60
C ASP A 86 -1.95 -10.25 14.84
N THR A 87 -1.65 -10.15 13.54
CA THR A 87 -2.03 -9.03 12.67
C THR A 87 -3.55 -8.75 12.72
N GLN A 88 -4.37 -9.80 12.82
CA GLN A 88 -5.84 -9.69 12.96
C GLN A 88 -6.34 -10.16 14.33
N LYS A 89 -5.42 -10.36 15.29
CA LYS A 89 -5.71 -10.89 16.63
C LYS A 89 -6.53 -12.19 16.60
N CYS A 90 -6.29 -13.05 15.61
CA CYS A 90 -7.00 -14.32 15.47
C CYS A 90 -6.66 -15.23 16.65
N ALA A 91 -7.62 -15.51 17.52
CA ALA A 91 -7.42 -16.38 18.68
C ALA A 91 -8.62 -17.30 18.90
N PHE A 92 -8.34 -18.53 19.32
CA PHE A 92 -9.35 -19.49 19.75
C PHE A 92 -9.22 -19.70 21.26
N LYS A 93 -10.30 -19.43 22.01
CA LYS A 93 -10.34 -19.61 23.46
C LYS A 93 -11.65 -20.29 23.85
N CYS A 94 -11.57 -21.25 24.78
CA CYS A 94 -12.76 -21.85 25.38
C CYS A 94 -13.53 -20.78 26.16
N SER A 95 -14.81 -20.59 25.85
CA SER A 95 -15.68 -19.65 26.55
C SER A 95 -16.52 -20.30 27.65
N HIS A 96 -16.68 -21.61 27.59
CA HIS A 96 -17.67 -22.35 28.36
C HIS A 96 -17.35 -23.86 28.42
N ALA A 97 -17.60 -24.49 29.57
CA ALA A 97 -17.48 -25.94 29.76
C ALA A 97 -18.62 -26.49 30.63
N VAL A 98 -18.91 -27.78 30.50
CA VAL A 98 -19.78 -28.52 31.41
C VAL A 98 -18.91 -29.47 32.24
N VAL A 99 -18.92 -29.32 33.56
CA VAL A 99 -18.14 -30.16 34.49
C VAL A 99 -19.12 -30.83 35.44
N ASN A 100 -19.19 -32.16 35.41
CA ASN A 100 -20.13 -32.96 36.21
C ASN A 100 -21.59 -32.48 36.08
N GLY A 101 -22.02 -32.17 34.84
CA GLY A 101 -23.36 -31.67 34.54
C GLY A 101 -23.61 -30.19 34.90
N LYS A 102 -22.62 -29.47 35.47
CA LYS A 102 -22.76 -28.05 35.82
C LYS A 102 -22.08 -27.16 34.79
N GLN A 103 -22.77 -26.10 34.39
CA GLN A 103 -22.26 -25.07 33.49
C GLN A 103 -21.13 -24.27 34.19
N ALA A 104 -20.01 -24.07 33.51
CA ALA A 104 -18.86 -23.31 33.99
C ALA A 104 -18.38 -22.34 32.90
N ARG A 105 -18.26 -21.05 33.26
CA ARG A 105 -17.68 -20.04 32.37
C ARG A 105 -16.16 -20.15 32.39
N ALA A 106 -15.54 -20.29 31.22
CA ALA A 106 -14.10 -20.52 31.10
C ALA A 106 -13.27 -19.24 30.88
N LEU A 107 -13.92 -18.07 30.83
CA LEU A 107 -13.27 -16.77 30.62
C LEU A 107 -13.09 -16.03 31.95
N SER A 108 -11.86 -15.64 32.26
CA SER A 108 -11.59 -14.58 33.24
C SER A 108 -11.83 -13.21 32.58
N HIS A 109 -12.48 -12.31 33.30
CA HIS A 109 -12.91 -11.00 32.83
C HIS A 109 -11.74 -10.02 32.65
N HIS A 110 -10.80 -10.24 31.72
CA HIS A 110 -9.87 -9.21 31.28
C HIS A 110 -9.48 -9.42 29.81
N PHE A 111 -10.02 -8.57 28.93
CA PHE A 111 -9.57 -8.31 27.57
C PHE A 111 -9.16 -6.85 27.49
#